data_AF-A0A0G0LYB6-F1
#
_entry.id   AF-A0A0G0LYB6-F1
#
_cell.length_a   1.000
_cell.length_b   1.000
_cell.length_c   1.000
_cell.angle_alpha   90.00
_cell.angle_beta   90.00
_cell.angle_gamma   90.00
#
_symmetry.space_group_name_H-M   'P 1'
#
loop_
_entity.id
_entity.type
_entity.pdbx_description
1 polymer ?
#
loop_
_entity_poly.entity_id
_entity_poly.type
_entity_poly.pdbx_seq_one_letter_code
_entity_poly.pdbx_strand_id
1 'polypeptide(L)'
;TARDYLQQCNWRYGSSPDDLGDGNISDDGSTFAERYTENGVFIDDVQTPVYSGPAIRVRFFETGVPIGQRWMTREDWYFARGKGRVQIDSKELTGECYDFNGNRLPDPDPDCFNTAKMTSPSRQLKLANYYLGGRLTTDVQPKTIVGLGKWSLTAVSPTGPYTGYLEAKTCISETSCTPGAPFKWWAGGDDHVWVENGRVEIDLNLLPPQYRQSGLRHVYFRPWVERSPSDAVAETRVTTTELPWSNENVFRITF
;
A
#
# COMPACT_ATOMS: atom_id res chain seq x y z
N THR A 1 -36.86 -2.05 -8.43
CA THR A 1 -36.07 -2.79 -9.43
C THR A 1 -35.19 -1.81 -10.16
N ALA A 2 -33.95 -1.66 -9.70
CA ALA A 2 -32.98 -0.68 -10.21
C ALA A 2 -31.54 -1.15 -9.91
N ARG A 3 -31.22 -2.39 -10.26
CA ARG A 3 -29.91 -3.02 -9.96
C ARG A 3 -29.01 -3.25 -11.18
N ASP A 4 -29.44 -2.91 -12.39
CA ASP A 4 -28.79 -3.38 -13.63
C ASP A 4 -28.06 -2.32 -14.46
N TYR A 5 -27.67 -1.18 -13.90
CA TYR A 5 -26.90 -0.20 -14.66
C TYR A 5 -25.70 0.29 -13.89
N LEU A 6 -24.53 -0.27 -14.23
CA LEU A 6 -23.24 0.43 -14.35
C LEU A 6 -22.20 -0.44 -15.10
N GLN A 7 -22.58 -1.11 -16.20
CA GLN A 7 -21.59 -1.66 -17.13
C GLN A 7 -21.19 -0.57 -18.13
N GLN A 8 -20.02 0.02 -17.94
CA GLN A 8 -19.35 0.80 -18.99
C GLN A 8 -17.95 0.23 -19.13
N CYS A 9 -17.71 -0.57 -20.19
CA CYS A 9 -16.38 -0.91 -20.66
C CYS A 9 -16.01 0.09 -21.75
N ASN A 10 -15.11 1.02 -21.44
CA ASN A 10 -14.61 1.98 -22.43
C ASN A 10 -13.11 1.77 -22.60
N TRP A 11 -12.71 1.27 -23.76
CA TRP A 11 -11.31 1.30 -24.17
C TRP A 11 -10.91 2.73 -24.47
N ARG A 12 -9.86 3.21 -23.81
CA ARG A 12 -9.28 4.53 -24.03
C ARG A 12 -7.82 4.36 -24.44
N TYR A 13 -7.48 4.90 -25.59
CA TYR A 13 -6.09 5.11 -25.98
C TYR A 13 -5.55 6.34 -25.24
N GLY A 14 -4.33 6.23 -24.71
CA GLY A 14 -3.64 7.35 -24.09
C GLY A 14 -2.13 7.16 -24.13
N SER A 15 -1.41 8.28 -24.09
CA SER A 15 0.02 8.32 -23.83
C SER A 15 0.23 8.69 -22.35
N SER A 16 1.16 8.01 -21.68
CA SER A 16 1.65 8.41 -20.36
C SER A 16 3.09 8.87 -20.46
N PRO A 17 3.49 9.94 -19.76
CA PRO A 17 4.89 10.29 -19.57
C PRO A 17 5.61 9.35 -18.56
N ASP A 18 5.05 8.18 -18.24
CA ASP A 18 5.62 7.27 -17.25
C ASP A 18 6.99 6.73 -17.73
N ASP A 19 8.03 7.01 -16.95
CA ASP A 19 9.42 6.52 -17.09
C ASP A 19 9.58 5.00 -16.81
N LEU A 20 8.49 4.22 -16.80
CA LEU A 20 8.51 2.77 -16.50
C LEU A 20 9.09 1.90 -17.63
N GLY A 21 10.11 2.40 -18.35
CA GLY A 21 11.09 1.55 -19.05
C GLY A 21 10.82 1.20 -20.51
N ASP A 22 9.69 1.60 -21.10
CA ASP A 22 9.35 1.24 -22.48
C ASP A 22 9.51 2.43 -23.44
N GLY A 23 10.72 2.97 -23.52
CA GLY A 23 11.04 4.14 -24.32
C GLY A 23 10.91 3.89 -25.83
N ASN A 24 9.77 4.25 -26.42
CA ASN A 24 9.81 4.86 -27.76
C ASN A 24 10.13 6.33 -27.55
N ILE A 25 11.33 6.73 -27.97
CA ILE A 25 11.78 8.12 -27.96
C ILE A 25 11.04 8.82 -29.11
N SER A 26 10.21 9.81 -28.81
CA SER A 26 9.68 10.73 -29.82
C SER A 26 10.81 11.61 -30.38
N ASP A 27 10.65 12.16 -31.58
CA ASP A 27 11.69 12.98 -32.27
C ASP A 27 12.15 14.22 -31.45
N ASP A 28 11.43 14.58 -30.38
CA ASP A 28 11.75 15.65 -29.43
C ASP A 28 12.44 15.17 -28.12
N GLY A 29 12.72 13.87 -27.99
CA GLY A 29 13.49 13.30 -26.89
C GLY A 29 12.68 12.84 -25.67
N SER A 30 11.34 12.91 -25.68
CA SER A 30 10.51 12.34 -24.62
C SER A 30 10.21 10.85 -24.82
N THR A 31 10.20 10.07 -23.74
CA THR A 31 9.76 8.68 -23.73
C THR A 31 8.26 8.62 -23.41
N PHE A 32 7.45 8.18 -24.38
CA PHE A 32 6.03 7.92 -24.15
C PHE A 32 5.72 6.43 -24.31
N ALA A 33 5.18 5.81 -23.27
CA ALA A 33 4.56 4.50 -23.38
C ALA A 33 3.12 4.69 -23.89
N GLU A 34 2.86 4.27 -25.13
CA GLU A 34 1.51 4.17 -25.65
C GLU A 34 0.78 3.00 -24.99
N ARG A 35 -0.43 3.26 -24.48
CA ARG A 35 -1.23 2.25 -23.77
C ARG A 35 -2.71 2.31 -24.11
N TYR A 36 -3.34 1.15 -24.02
CA TYR A 36 -4.80 1.01 -23.98
C TYR A 36 -5.25 0.70 -22.55
N THR A 37 -6.27 1.41 -22.09
CA THR A 37 -6.92 1.19 -20.80
C THR A 37 -8.37 0.81 -20.99
N GLU A 38 -8.86 -0.22 -20.31
CA GLU A 38 -10.28 -0.54 -20.17
C GLU A 38 -10.65 -0.45 -18.69
N ASN A 39 -11.69 0.30 -18.37
CA ASN A 39 -12.23 0.37 -17.02
C ASN A 39 -13.65 -0.19 -17.01
N GLY A 40 -14.03 -0.85 -15.91
CA GLY A 40 -15.40 -1.34 -15.69
C GLY A 40 -15.79 -1.32 -14.22
N VAL A 41 -17.09 -1.14 -13.93
CA VAL A 41 -17.61 -1.09 -12.56
C VAL A 41 -18.64 -2.21 -12.37
N PHE A 42 -18.51 -2.98 -11.29
CA PHE A 42 -19.31 -4.16 -11.01
C PHE A 42 -19.70 -4.20 -9.54
N ILE A 43 -20.77 -4.94 -9.21
CA ILE A 43 -21.14 -5.24 -7.83
C ILE A 43 -20.77 -6.70 -7.59
N ASP A 44 -19.94 -6.94 -6.58
CA ASP A 44 -19.48 -8.27 -6.20
C ASP A 44 -19.48 -8.41 -4.68
N ASP A 45 -19.54 -9.66 -4.18
CA ASP A 45 -19.30 -9.95 -2.77
C ASP A 45 -17.80 -10.22 -2.53
N VAL A 46 -17.31 -9.66 -1.42
CA VAL A 46 -15.91 -9.76 -1.00
C VAL A 46 -15.84 -10.24 0.44
N GLN A 47 -14.84 -11.10 0.69
CA GLN A 47 -14.51 -11.56 2.02
C GLN A 47 -13.04 -11.24 2.33
N THR A 48 -12.85 -10.40 3.33
CA THR A 48 -11.58 -10.04 3.94
C THR A 48 -11.62 -10.42 5.43
N PRO A 49 -10.49 -10.40 6.15
CA PRO A 49 -10.50 -10.66 7.59
C PRO A 49 -11.46 -9.79 8.41
N VAL A 50 -11.75 -8.56 7.99
CA VAL A 50 -12.61 -7.60 8.72
C VAL A 50 -13.85 -7.12 7.97
N TYR A 51 -14.08 -7.65 6.78
CA TYR A 51 -15.26 -7.32 5.99
C TYR A 51 -15.77 -8.52 5.22
N SER A 52 -17.07 -8.76 5.32
CA SER A 52 -17.77 -9.70 4.44
C SER A 52 -19.05 -9.03 3.97
N GLY A 53 -19.24 -8.95 2.65
CA GLY A 53 -20.44 -8.37 2.07
C GLY A 53 -20.21 -7.68 0.71
N PRO A 54 -21.20 -6.91 0.25
CA PRO A 54 -21.20 -6.33 -1.09
C PRO A 54 -20.17 -5.20 -1.22
N ALA A 55 -19.44 -5.18 -2.32
CA ALA A 55 -18.49 -4.15 -2.68
C ALA A 55 -18.67 -3.74 -4.14
N ILE A 56 -18.31 -2.48 -4.45
CA ILE A 56 -18.14 -2.02 -5.82
C ILE A 56 -16.75 -2.44 -6.29
N ARG A 57 -16.68 -3.31 -7.28
CA ARG A 57 -15.43 -3.67 -7.95
C ARG A 57 -15.19 -2.73 -9.13
N VAL A 58 -14.05 -2.06 -9.14
CA VAL A 58 -13.55 -1.28 -10.27
C VAL A 58 -12.43 -2.09 -10.90
N ARG A 59 -12.64 -2.54 -12.14
CA ARG A 59 -11.63 -3.22 -12.95
C ARG A 59 -10.86 -2.18 -13.73
N PHE A 60 -9.54 -2.30 -13.68
CA PHE A 60 -8.57 -1.62 -14.53
C PHE A 60 -7.88 -2.69 -15.36
N PHE A 61 -7.87 -2.53 -16.67
CA PHE A 61 -7.12 -3.38 -17.58
C PHE A 61 -6.24 -2.49 -18.43
N GLU A 62 -4.95 -2.76 -18.45
CA GLU A 62 -3.96 -1.91 -19.11
C GLU A 62 -3.05 -2.78 -19.98
N THR A 63 -2.75 -2.32 -21.19
CA THR A 63 -1.85 -3.02 -22.11
C THR A 63 -1.04 -2.03 -22.93
N GLY A 64 0.23 -2.35 -23.15
CA GLY A 64 1.09 -1.60 -24.06
C GLY A 64 0.70 -1.77 -25.53
N VAL A 65 1.04 -0.79 -26.36
CA VAL A 65 0.83 -0.83 -27.83
C VAL A 65 2.08 -1.38 -28.54
N PRO A 66 1.94 -2.27 -29.55
CA PRO A 66 0.70 -2.89 -30.03
C PRO A 66 0.15 -3.93 -29.04
N ILE A 67 -1.18 -4.04 -28.98
CA ILE A 67 -1.88 -4.99 -28.10
C ILE A 67 -1.35 -6.41 -28.37
N GLY A 68 -0.96 -7.10 -27.29
CA GLY A 68 -0.58 -8.51 -27.33
C GLY A 68 0.92 -8.79 -27.41
N GLN A 69 1.74 -7.85 -27.89
CA GLN A 69 3.21 -8.03 -27.93
C GLN A 69 3.94 -7.37 -26.76
N ARG A 70 3.22 -6.59 -25.96
CA ARG A 70 3.74 -5.85 -24.82
C ARG A 70 3.14 -6.34 -23.51
N TRP A 71 3.53 -5.69 -22.42
CA TRP A 71 2.98 -5.93 -21.10
C TRP A 71 1.46 -5.78 -21.09
N MET A 72 0.85 -6.58 -20.21
CA MET A 72 -0.58 -6.57 -19.98
C MET A 72 -0.83 -6.77 -18.49
N THR A 73 -1.64 -5.93 -17.89
CA THR A 73 -1.94 -5.99 -16.46
C THR A 73 -3.42 -5.77 -16.23
N ARG A 74 -3.95 -6.48 -15.25
CA ARG A 74 -5.30 -6.30 -14.76
C ARG A 74 -5.27 -6.07 -13.26
N GLU A 75 -6.03 -5.08 -12.80
CA GLU A 75 -6.30 -4.85 -11.39
C GLU A 75 -7.80 -4.75 -11.14
N ASP A 76 -8.27 -5.41 -10.09
CA ASP A 76 -9.64 -5.32 -9.62
C ASP A 76 -9.62 -4.73 -8.20
N TRP A 77 -10.13 -3.51 -8.06
CA TRP A 77 -10.18 -2.77 -6.79
C TRP A 77 -11.59 -2.82 -6.20
N TYR A 78 -11.74 -3.25 -4.96
CA TYR A 78 -13.04 -3.44 -4.34
C TYR A 78 -13.28 -2.40 -3.25
N PHE A 79 -14.41 -1.71 -3.32
CA PHE A 79 -14.80 -0.63 -2.41
C PHE A 79 -16.08 -0.96 -1.67
N ALA A 80 -16.03 -0.98 -0.34
CA ALA A 80 -17.20 -1.16 0.50
C ALA A 80 -17.71 0.19 1.03
N ARG A 81 -19.04 0.32 1.12
CA ARG A 81 -19.70 1.56 1.56
C ARG A 81 -19.26 1.92 2.99
N GLY A 82 -18.83 3.17 3.18
CA GLY A 82 -18.37 3.69 4.48
C GLY A 82 -17.04 3.09 4.97
N LYS A 83 -16.37 2.31 4.13
CA LYS A 83 -15.17 1.53 4.46
C LYS A 83 -14.02 1.80 3.49
N GLY A 84 -14.31 2.31 2.30
CA GLY A 84 -13.31 2.59 1.27
C GLY A 84 -12.85 1.29 0.61
N ARG A 85 -11.59 1.26 0.16
CA ARG A 85 -11.00 0.10 -0.52
C ARG A 85 -10.75 -1.05 0.46
N VAL A 86 -11.36 -2.19 0.20
CA VAL A 86 -11.30 -3.39 1.05
C VAL A 86 -10.48 -4.53 0.45
N GLN A 87 -10.29 -4.56 -0.87
CA GLN A 87 -9.46 -5.57 -1.54
C GLN A 87 -8.85 -4.99 -2.82
N ILE A 88 -7.65 -5.46 -3.18
CA ILE A 88 -7.05 -5.29 -4.50
C ILE A 88 -6.60 -6.66 -4.96
N ASP A 89 -7.06 -7.06 -6.14
CA ASP A 89 -6.55 -8.22 -6.87
C ASP A 89 -5.77 -7.68 -8.07
N SER A 90 -4.56 -8.18 -8.30
CA SER A 90 -3.73 -7.77 -9.43
C SER A 90 -3.08 -8.97 -10.09
N LYS A 91 -2.98 -8.93 -11.41
CA LYS A 91 -2.43 -10.00 -12.23
C LYS A 91 -1.73 -9.43 -13.45
N GLU A 92 -0.49 -9.87 -13.65
CA GLU A 92 0.23 -9.68 -14.90
C GLU A 92 -0.21 -10.75 -15.89
N LEU A 93 -0.53 -10.33 -17.11
CA LEU A 93 -1.09 -11.16 -18.19
C LEU A 93 -0.18 -11.15 -19.43
N THR A 94 1.05 -10.65 -19.29
CA THR A 94 2.07 -10.64 -20.34
C THR A 94 2.37 -12.06 -20.78
N GLY A 95 2.14 -12.38 -22.06
CA GLY A 95 2.32 -13.74 -22.57
C GLY A 95 1.23 -14.74 -22.17
N GLU A 96 0.17 -14.31 -21.48
CA GLU A 96 -0.95 -15.15 -21.04
C GLU A 96 -2.20 -15.00 -21.93
N CYS A 97 -2.29 -13.88 -22.67
CA CYS A 97 -3.39 -13.61 -23.59
C CYS A 97 -2.98 -13.74 -25.07
N TYR A 98 -1.70 -13.46 -25.38
CA TYR A 98 -1.13 -13.47 -26.72
C TYR A 98 0.29 -14.05 -26.69
N ASP A 99 0.74 -14.63 -27.80
CA ASP A 99 2.13 -15.01 -28.01
C ASP A 99 3.02 -13.79 -28.32
N PHE A 100 4.34 -13.99 -28.39
CA PHE A 100 5.30 -12.93 -28.74
C PHE A 100 5.11 -12.33 -30.13
N ASN A 101 4.33 -12.97 -31.01
CA ASN A 101 3.99 -12.46 -32.33
C ASN A 101 2.68 -11.65 -32.33
N GLY A 102 1.98 -11.54 -31.19
CA GLY A 102 0.70 -10.86 -31.06
C GLY A 102 -0.50 -11.70 -31.51
N ASN A 103 -0.33 -13.00 -31.69
CA ASN A 103 -1.45 -13.92 -31.94
C ASN A 103 -2.08 -14.32 -30.61
N ARG A 104 -3.41 -14.35 -30.56
CA ARG A 104 -4.12 -14.82 -29.38
C ARG A 104 -3.74 -16.28 -29.09
N LEU A 105 -3.46 -16.59 -27.82
CA LEU A 105 -3.16 -17.97 -27.42
C LEU A 105 -4.37 -18.88 -27.61
N PRO A 106 -4.15 -20.19 -27.91
CA PRO A 106 -5.23 -21.15 -28.09
C PRO A 106 -5.99 -21.44 -26.78
N ASP A 107 -5.32 -21.31 -25.64
CA ASP A 107 -5.91 -21.40 -24.30
C ASP A 107 -5.42 -20.22 -23.46
N PRO A 108 -5.98 -19.01 -23.68
CA PRO A 108 -5.54 -17.81 -22.96
C PRO A 108 -6.04 -17.87 -21.51
N ASP A 109 -5.31 -17.22 -20.60
CA ASP A 109 -5.72 -17.14 -19.21
C ASP A 109 -7.18 -16.64 -19.08
N PRO A 110 -8.02 -17.24 -18.21
CA PRO A 110 -9.43 -16.91 -18.12
C PRO A 110 -9.71 -15.47 -17.67
N ASP A 111 -8.71 -14.77 -17.12
CA ASP A 111 -8.80 -13.37 -16.74
C ASP A 111 -8.46 -12.40 -17.88
N CYS A 112 -7.99 -12.92 -19.03
CA CYS A 112 -7.79 -12.17 -20.27
C CYS A 112 -9.13 -11.63 -20.79
N PHE A 113 -9.30 -10.30 -20.79
CA PHE A 113 -10.49 -9.58 -21.27
C PHE A 113 -11.82 -9.94 -20.59
N ASN A 114 -11.81 -10.89 -19.66
CA ASN A 114 -12.99 -11.27 -18.90
C ASN A 114 -13.35 -10.18 -17.89
N THR A 115 -14.64 -9.83 -17.86
CA THR A 115 -15.18 -8.81 -16.97
C THR A 115 -15.63 -9.38 -15.62
N ALA A 116 -15.76 -10.71 -15.48
CA ALA A 116 -16.07 -11.37 -14.22
C ALA A 116 -14.97 -11.13 -13.17
N LYS A 117 -15.26 -11.43 -11.90
CA LYS A 117 -14.26 -11.36 -10.80
C LYS A 117 -13.00 -12.16 -11.16
N MET A 118 -11.83 -11.58 -10.92
CA MET A 118 -10.54 -12.22 -11.20
C MET A 118 -10.45 -13.57 -10.49
N THR A 119 -10.13 -14.61 -11.25
CA THR A 119 -10.18 -16.01 -10.78
C THR A 119 -8.90 -16.43 -10.08
N SER A 120 -7.75 -15.96 -10.55
CA SER A 120 -6.43 -16.33 -10.02
C SER A 120 -5.47 -15.13 -9.95
N PRO A 121 -5.69 -14.18 -9.03
CA PRO A 121 -4.79 -13.05 -8.86
C PRO A 121 -3.38 -13.49 -8.47
N SER A 122 -2.37 -12.98 -9.19
CA SER A 122 -0.96 -13.17 -8.82
C SER A 122 -0.62 -12.43 -7.52
N ARG A 123 -1.30 -11.32 -7.24
CA ARG A 123 -1.17 -10.53 -6.02
C ARG A 123 -2.55 -10.20 -5.47
N GLN A 124 -2.75 -10.41 -4.18
CA GLN A 124 -3.99 -10.08 -3.49
C GLN A 124 -3.71 -9.35 -2.19
N LEU A 125 -4.28 -8.15 -2.06
CA LEU A 125 -4.25 -7.35 -0.84
C LEU A 125 -5.67 -7.30 -0.28
N LYS A 126 -5.85 -7.76 0.95
CA LYS A 126 -7.14 -7.75 1.65
C LYS A 126 -7.04 -6.86 2.88
N LEU A 127 -8.09 -6.06 3.10
CA LEU A 127 -8.18 -5.23 4.28
C LEU A 127 -8.27 -6.14 5.51
N ALA A 128 -7.22 -6.10 6.32
CA ALA A 128 -7.07 -6.90 7.53
C ALA A 128 -7.61 -6.22 8.78
N ASN A 129 -7.67 -4.88 8.83
CA ASN A 129 -8.27 -4.14 9.94
C ASN A 129 -8.72 -2.73 9.51
N TYR A 130 -9.73 -2.17 10.20
CA TYR A 130 -10.07 -0.75 10.15
C TYR A 130 -9.37 -0.03 11.29
N TYR A 131 -8.45 0.88 10.99
CA TYR A 131 -8.06 1.86 11.99
C TYR A 131 -9.15 2.95 12.06
N LEU A 132 -10.07 2.81 13.02
CA LEU A 132 -11.19 3.73 13.23
C LEU A 132 -10.83 4.93 14.15
N GLY A 133 -9.54 5.23 14.30
CA GLY A 133 -9.04 6.23 15.24
C GLY A 133 -8.74 5.66 16.63
N GLY A 134 -8.15 6.50 17.48
CA GLY A 134 -7.81 6.16 18.87
C GLY A 134 -6.33 5.82 19.10
N ARG A 135 -5.93 5.79 20.37
CA ARG A 135 -4.53 5.61 20.76
C ARG A 135 -4.05 4.20 20.41
N LEU A 136 -2.89 4.11 19.74
CA LEU A 136 -2.20 2.83 19.58
C LEU A 136 -1.57 2.39 20.91
N THR A 137 -1.70 1.12 21.24
CA THR A 137 -0.87 0.46 22.25
C THR A 137 0.31 -0.18 21.54
N THR A 138 1.52 0.16 21.98
CA THR A 138 2.77 -0.26 21.33
C THR A 138 3.74 -0.85 22.33
N ASP A 139 4.51 -1.85 21.91
CA ASP A 139 5.57 -2.45 22.73
C ASP A 139 6.79 -2.83 21.90
N VAL A 140 7.95 -2.32 22.31
CA VAL A 140 9.27 -2.66 21.75
C VAL A 140 9.91 -3.82 22.52
N GLN A 141 10.33 -4.86 21.82
CA GLN A 141 11.05 -6.01 22.39
C GLN A 141 12.26 -6.41 21.54
N PRO A 142 13.43 -6.69 22.13
CA PRO A 142 13.72 -6.63 23.57
C PRO A 142 13.88 -5.18 24.07
N LYS A 143 13.74 -4.98 25.39
CA LYS A 143 13.98 -3.67 26.04
C LYS A 143 15.46 -3.26 26.08
N THR A 144 16.36 -4.20 25.87
CA THR A 144 17.81 -3.96 25.74
C THR A 144 18.30 -4.65 24.47
N ILE A 145 18.86 -3.87 23.56
CA ILE A 145 19.37 -4.32 22.28
C ILE A 145 20.90 -4.14 22.31
N VAL A 146 21.63 -5.24 22.11
CA VAL A 146 23.09 -5.26 22.19
C VAL A 146 23.68 -5.37 20.79
N GLY A 147 24.71 -4.57 20.53
CA GLY A 147 25.38 -4.48 19.24
C GLY A 147 24.41 -4.11 18.12
N LEU A 148 24.60 -4.73 16.96
CA LEU A 148 23.74 -4.57 15.79
C LEU A 148 22.63 -5.63 15.79
N GLY A 149 21.93 -5.78 16.92
CA GLY A 149 20.84 -6.74 17.07
C GLY A 149 19.55 -6.34 16.35
N LYS A 150 18.57 -7.22 16.43
CA LYS A 150 17.20 -6.97 15.97
C LYS A 150 16.28 -6.62 17.12
N TRP A 151 15.24 -5.85 16.82
CA TRP A 151 14.13 -5.62 17.75
C TRP A 151 12.81 -5.64 16.99
N SER A 152 11.74 -5.87 17.72
CA SER A 152 10.39 -5.92 17.18
C SER A 152 9.53 -4.85 17.84
N LEU A 153 8.69 -4.23 17.02
CA LEU A 153 7.60 -3.38 17.48
C LEU A 153 6.31 -4.17 17.33
N THR A 154 5.50 -4.19 18.38
CA THR A 154 4.09 -4.54 18.28
C THR A 154 3.23 -3.28 18.35
N ALA A 155 2.16 -3.23 17.57
CA ALA A 155 1.21 -2.12 17.53
C ALA A 155 -0.23 -2.63 17.43
N VAL A 156 -1.06 -2.25 18.40
CA VAL A 156 -2.45 -2.65 18.50
C VAL A 156 -3.32 -1.40 18.56
N SER A 157 -4.31 -1.36 17.67
CA SER A 157 -5.36 -0.34 17.67
C SER A 157 -6.56 -0.79 18.51
N PRO A 158 -7.51 0.10 18.83
CA PRO A 158 -8.72 -0.28 19.58
C PRO A 158 -9.55 -1.40 18.92
N THR A 159 -9.41 -1.56 17.60
CA THR A 159 -10.14 -2.55 16.79
C THR A 159 -9.34 -3.83 16.51
N GLY A 160 -8.08 -3.91 16.94
CA GLY A 160 -7.22 -5.08 16.72
C GLY A 160 -5.81 -4.72 16.26
N PRO A 161 -5.03 -5.70 15.75
CA PRO A 161 -3.68 -5.49 15.27
C PRO A 161 -3.61 -4.37 14.21
N TYR A 162 -2.66 -3.46 14.35
CA TYR A 162 -2.51 -2.33 13.44
C TYR A 162 -1.75 -2.71 12.17
N THR A 163 -2.18 -2.23 11.01
CA THR A 163 -1.45 -2.38 9.74
C THR A 163 -1.29 -1.02 9.09
N GLY A 164 -0.06 -0.64 8.72
CA GLY A 164 0.24 0.65 8.10
C GLY A 164 1.58 1.27 8.49
N TYR A 165 1.87 2.43 7.92
CA TYR A 165 3.03 3.25 8.29
C TYR A 165 2.81 3.97 9.62
N LEU A 166 3.89 4.21 10.36
CA LEU A 166 3.85 4.98 11.60
C LEU A 166 4.55 6.33 11.45
N GLU A 167 4.13 7.30 12.23
CA GLU A 167 4.88 8.50 12.57
C GLU A 167 5.50 8.28 13.96
N ALA A 168 6.75 8.70 14.14
CA ALA A 168 7.46 8.60 15.41
C ALA A 168 7.99 9.96 15.87
N LYS A 169 8.14 10.12 17.18
CA LYS A 169 9.00 11.14 17.79
C LYS A 169 9.87 10.48 18.84
N THR A 170 11.13 10.91 18.93
CA THR A 170 12.14 10.24 19.74
C THR A 170 13.05 11.24 20.47
N CYS A 171 13.62 10.81 21.59
CA CYS A 171 14.78 11.43 22.21
C CYS A 171 15.64 10.36 22.92
N ILE A 172 16.90 10.71 23.19
CA ILE A 172 17.88 9.85 23.87
C ILE A 172 18.28 10.54 25.17
N SER A 173 18.00 9.92 26.30
CA SER A 173 18.32 10.42 27.64
C SER A 173 18.24 9.28 28.64
N GLU A 174 19.12 9.28 29.65
CA GLU A 174 19.06 8.32 30.76
C GLU A 174 17.90 8.58 31.75
N THR A 175 17.16 9.68 31.53
CA THR A 175 15.98 10.09 32.30
C THR A 175 14.87 10.49 31.33
N SER A 176 13.91 11.31 31.73
CA SER A 176 12.94 11.88 30.79
C SER A 176 13.57 12.90 29.85
N CYS A 177 13.09 12.96 28.60
CA CYS A 177 13.46 13.99 27.63
C CYS A 177 12.25 14.46 26.83
N THR A 178 12.36 15.66 26.23
CA THR A 178 11.37 16.14 25.27
C THR A 178 11.71 15.53 23.91
N PRO A 179 10.81 14.74 23.28
CA PRO A 179 11.04 14.22 21.94
C PRO A 179 11.22 15.34 20.92
N GLY A 180 12.07 15.10 19.92
CA GLY A 180 12.24 16.01 18.79
C GLY A 180 11.00 16.10 17.90
N ALA A 181 11.16 16.75 16.74
CA ALA A 181 10.11 16.86 15.74
C ALA A 181 9.62 15.45 15.28
N PRO A 182 8.31 15.25 15.09
CA PRO A 182 7.78 14.04 14.48
C PRO A 182 8.35 13.79 13.08
N PHE A 183 8.50 12.52 12.71
CA PHE A 183 8.94 12.07 11.40
C PHE A 183 8.22 10.78 11.01
N LYS A 184 8.05 10.53 9.69
CA LYS A 184 7.57 9.22 9.20
C LYS A 184 8.59 8.17 9.62
N TRP A 185 8.16 7.19 10.40
CA TRP A 185 9.05 6.23 11.03
C TRP A 185 9.70 5.33 9.98
N TRP A 186 10.99 5.08 10.17
CA TRP A 186 11.92 4.62 9.14
C TRP A 186 12.85 3.55 9.74
N ALA A 187 13.23 2.53 8.95
CA ALA A 187 14.15 1.46 9.35
C ALA A 187 15.33 1.27 8.38
N GLY A 188 15.82 2.38 7.84
CA GLY A 188 16.98 2.41 6.96
C GLY A 188 16.60 2.35 5.48
N GLY A 189 17.32 3.14 4.66
CA GLY A 189 16.98 3.37 3.24
C GLY A 189 15.83 4.36 3.03
N ASP A 190 15.36 4.46 1.79
CA ASP A 190 14.16 5.23 1.40
C ASP A 190 12.84 4.54 1.82
N ASP A 191 12.94 3.29 2.29
CA ASP A 191 11.81 2.45 2.68
C ASP A 191 11.38 2.74 4.12
N HIS A 192 10.22 3.38 4.24
CA HIS A 192 9.55 3.59 5.51
C HIS A 192 9.00 2.25 6.05
N VAL A 193 8.94 2.10 7.37
CA VAL A 193 8.57 0.82 7.98
C VAL A 193 7.08 0.58 7.87
N TRP A 194 6.69 -0.50 7.20
CA TRP A 194 5.32 -0.99 7.19
C TRP A 194 5.09 -1.96 8.35
N VAL A 195 4.16 -1.63 9.25
CA VAL A 195 3.68 -2.57 10.26
C VAL A 195 2.65 -3.47 9.61
N GLU A 196 2.84 -4.78 9.69
CA GLU A 196 1.90 -5.77 9.15
C GLU A 196 1.28 -6.57 10.29
N ASN A 197 -0.06 -6.60 10.35
CA ASN A 197 -0.81 -7.36 11.34
C ASN A 197 -0.30 -7.15 12.79
N GLY A 198 -0.03 -5.89 13.11
CA GLY A 198 0.39 -5.43 14.43
C GLY A 198 1.84 -5.74 14.79
N ARG A 199 2.69 -6.18 13.86
CA ARG A 199 4.09 -6.48 14.14
C ARG A 199 5.01 -5.99 13.03
N VAL A 200 6.21 -5.56 13.43
CA VAL A 200 7.34 -5.41 12.52
C VAL A 200 8.65 -5.70 13.24
N GLU A 201 9.64 -6.19 12.49
CA GLU A 201 11.00 -6.44 12.96
C GLU A 201 11.95 -5.44 12.30
N ILE A 202 12.81 -4.84 13.11
CA ILE A 202 13.84 -3.87 12.71
C ILE A 202 15.19 -4.47 13.00
N ASP A 203 16.07 -4.45 11.99
CA ASP A 203 17.46 -4.82 12.12
C ASP A 203 18.32 -3.55 12.20
N LEU A 204 19.05 -3.38 13.32
CA LEU A 204 19.93 -2.22 13.49
C LEU A 204 21.07 -2.18 12.47
N ASN A 205 21.44 -3.31 11.85
CA ASN A 205 22.42 -3.36 10.76
C ASN A 205 21.96 -2.62 9.51
N LEU A 206 20.65 -2.48 9.32
CA LEU A 206 20.08 -1.83 8.14
C LEU A 206 19.90 -0.31 8.35
N LEU A 207 19.95 0.15 9.60
CA LEU A 207 19.86 1.57 9.90
C LEU A 207 21.17 2.30 9.53
N PRO A 208 21.14 3.50 8.95
CA PRO A 208 22.29 4.37 8.81
C PRO A 208 23.01 4.66 10.15
N PRO A 209 24.35 4.82 10.15
CA PRO A 209 25.15 4.96 11.37
C PRO A 209 24.70 6.07 12.32
N GLN A 210 24.20 7.20 11.79
CA GLN A 210 23.77 8.33 12.60
C GLN A 210 22.58 8.00 13.53
N TYR A 211 21.89 6.88 13.29
CA TYR A 211 20.81 6.39 14.13
C TYR A 211 21.20 5.19 14.99
N ARG A 212 22.41 4.67 14.82
CA ARG A 212 23.05 3.63 15.64
C ARG A 212 23.79 4.25 16.83
N GLN A 213 23.08 5.00 17.65
CA GLN A 213 23.63 5.62 18.85
C GLN A 213 23.27 4.77 20.08
N SER A 214 24.26 4.53 20.96
CA SER A 214 24.01 3.96 22.28
C SER A 214 23.18 4.92 23.13
N GLY A 215 22.38 4.38 24.04
CA GLY A 215 21.63 5.16 25.01
C GLY A 215 20.22 4.62 25.25
N LEU A 216 19.59 5.17 26.29
CA LEU A 216 18.19 4.93 26.59
C LEU A 216 17.30 5.81 25.70
N ARG A 217 16.42 5.17 24.93
CA ARG A 217 15.55 5.82 23.94
C ARG A 217 14.13 5.89 24.45
N HIS A 218 13.54 7.05 24.25
CA HIS A 218 12.14 7.35 24.54
C HIS A 218 11.43 7.57 23.20
N VAL A 219 10.50 6.68 22.85
CA VAL A 219 9.85 6.69 21.53
C VAL A 219 8.34 6.62 21.65
N TYR A 220 7.67 7.47 20.88
CA TYR A 220 6.21 7.51 20.78
C TYR A 220 5.83 7.32 19.31
N PHE A 221 4.74 6.59 19.07
CA PHE A 221 4.24 6.29 17.75
C PHE A 221 2.81 6.75 17.57
N ARG A 222 2.40 7.01 16.33
CA ARG A 222 1.00 7.10 15.91
C ARG A 222 0.88 6.70 14.44
N PRO A 223 -0.31 6.43 13.91
CA PRO A 223 -0.47 6.16 12.49
C PRO A 223 0.02 7.34 11.64
N TRP A 224 0.80 7.04 10.62
CA TRP A 224 1.12 8.00 9.57
C TRP A 224 -0.05 8.05 8.60
N VAL A 225 -0.61 9.25 8.40
CA VAL A 225 -1.60 9.47 7.35
C VAL A 225 -0.90 10.22 6.24
N GLU A 226 -0.83 9.62 5.05
CA GLU A 226 -0.30 10.33 3.89
C GLU A 226 -1.20 11.53 3.59
N ARG A 227 -0.58 12.70 3.46
CA ARG A 227 -1.32 13.89 3.04
C ARG A 227 -1.72 13.67 1.60
N SER A 228 -3.03 13.71 1.33
CA SER A 228 -3.50 13.88 -0.04
C SER A 228 -3.02 15.24 -0.59
N PRO A 229 -2.85 15.36 -1.93
CA PRO A 229 -2.64 16.65 -2.59
C PRO A 229 -3.74 17.65 -2.21
N SER A 230 -3.47 18.95 -2.37
CA SER A 230 -4.43 20.01 -2.04
C SER A 230 -5.74 19.86 -2.84
N ASP A 231 -6.85 19.81 -2.09
CA ASP A 231 -8.29 19.89 -2.38
C ASP A 231 -8.86 19.20 -3.64
N ALA A 232 -9.52 18.06 -3.40
CA ALA A 232 -10.81 17.77 -4.02
C ALA A 232 -11.93 18.27 -3.08
N VAL A 233 -12.88 19.04 -3.62
CA VAL A 233 -14.02 19.59 -2.86
C VAL A 233 -14.98 18.45 -2.53
N ALA A 234 -15.35 18.28 -1.25
CA ALA A 234 -16.35 17.34 -0.70
C ALA A 234 -15.87 16.04 -0.02
N GLU A 235 -14.57 15.84 0.23
CA GLU A 235 -14.11 14.72 1.07
C GLU A 235 -13.82 15.17 2.52
N THR A 236 -14.40 14.47 3.50
CA THR A 236 -14.04 14.61 4.91
C THR A 236 -12.59 14.16 5.08
N ARG A 237 -11.70 15.14 5.14
CA ARG A 237 -10.26 14.96 5.34
C ARG A 237 -9.99 14.29 6.68
N VAL A 238 -9.29 13.15 6.65
CA VAL A 238 -8.47 12.69 7.79
C VAL A 238 -7.07 13.29 7.61
N THR A 239 -6.94 14.61 7.44
CA THR A 239 -5.61 15.22 7.29
C THR A 239 -4.93 15.30 8.66
N THR A 240 -3.73 14.72 8.72
CA THR A 240 -2.73 14.71 9.80
C THR A 240 -2.81 15.90 10.78
N THR A 241 -3.11 15.64 12.06
CA THR A 241 -2.37 16.14 13.25
C THR A 241 -3.00 15.76 14.60
N GLU A 242 -4.28 15.37 14.64
CA GLU A 242 -4.99 15.12 15.92
C GLU A 242 -4.99 13.66 16.39
N LEU A 243 -4.37 12.73 15.64
CA LEU A 243 -4.28 11.34 16.10
C LEU A 243 -3.45 11.27 17.39
N PRO A 244 -3.95 10.57 18.43
CA PRO A 244 -3.27 10.48 19.71
C PRO A 244 -1.97 9.69 19.60
N TRP A 245 -0.93 10.17 20.31
CA TRP A 245 0.32 9.44 20.49
C TRP A 245 0.11 8.18 21.33
N SER A 246 0.80 7.10 20.98
CA SER A 246 0.83 5.84 21.73
C SER A 246 1.36 6.01 23.16
N ASN A 247 1.39 4.92 23.92
CA ASN A 247 2.25 4.87 25.11
C ASN A 247 3.72 5.11 24.74
N GLU A 248 4.48 5.60 25.71
CA GLU A 248 5.93 5.70 25.58
C GLU A 248 6.53 4.30 25.53
N ASN A 249 7.47 4.10 24.60
CA ASN A 249 8.36 2.97 24.57
C ASN A 249 9.73 3.43 25.06
N VAL A 250 10.18 2.83 26.16
CA VAL A 250 11.52 3.04 26.70
C VAL A 250 12.34 1.78 26.47
N PHE A 251 13.45 1.91 25.75
CA PHE A 251 14.38 0.79 25.49
C PHE A 251 15.81 1.28 25.31
N ARG A 252 16.78 0.42 25.61
CA ARG A 252 18.21 0.74 25.54
C ARG A 252 18.86 0.09 24.34
N ILE A 253 19.70 0.85 23.64
CA ILE A 253 20.66 0.32 22.67
C ILE A 253 22.06 0.44 23.28
N THR A 254 22.84 -0.63 23.22
CA THR A 254 24.22 -0.68 23.68
C THR A 254 25.09 -1.27 22.59
N PHE A 255 25.98 -0.47 22.01
CA PHE A 255 27.04 -0.95 21.10
C PHE A 255 28.28 -1.42 21.87
#